data_AF-A0A2S6V8W8-F1
#
_entry.id   AF-A0A2S6V8W8-F1
#
_cell.length_a   1.000
_cell.length_b   1.000
_cell.length_c   1.000
_cell.angle_alpha   90.00
_cell.angle_beta   90.00
_cell.angle_gamma   90.00
#
_symmetry.space_group_name_H-M   'P 1'
#
loop_
_entity.id
_entity.type
_entity.pdbx_description
1 polymer ?
#
loop_
_entity_poly.entity_id
_entity_poly.type
_entity_poly.pdbx_seq_one_letter_code
_entity_poly.pdbx_strand_id
1 'polypeptide(L)'
;MTQVTSEDIAKFREKLQNPDASAALAEIEDCEGNLEDAAMVLAIRVGQQPDIANAEWLDSLAKKCRAIICREENRNALLTEDYAAVMRALATTRICPPLLVTPVLMYVLQQGVDNFCEPLDTVS
;
A
#
# COMPACT_ATOMS: atom_id res chain seq x y z
N MET A 1 1.93 -9.86 -10.84
CA MET A 1 0.97 -8.76 -10.71
C MET A 1 -0.08 -9.19 -9.73
N THR A 2 -0.39 -8.31 -8.78
CA THR A 2 -1.24 -8.51 -7.64
C THR A 2 -2.61 -7.94 -7.98
N GLN A 3 -3.61 -8.81 -8.03
CA GLN A 3 -4.98 -8.45 -8.39
C GLN A 3 -5.81 -8.28 -7.12
N VAL A 4 -6.56 -7.19 -7.02
CA VAL A 4 -7.57 -6.97 -5.98
C VAL A 4 -8.97 -6.95 -6.58
N THR A 5 -9.95 -7.29 -5.77
CA THR A 5 -11.35 -7.33 -6.19
C THR A 5 -12.05 -5.99 -5.98
N SER A 6 -13.18 -5.78 -6.64
CA SER A 6 -14.05 -4.62 -6.35
C SER A 6 -14.54 -4.59 -4.89
N GLU A 7 -14.65 -5.76 -4.24
CA GLU A 7 -15.00 -5.85 -2.81
C GLU A 7 -13.86 -5.31 -1.94
N ASP A 8 -12.61 -5.66 -2.23
CA ASP A 8 -11.43 -5.11 -1.54
C ASP A 8 -11.36 -3.59 -1.67
N ILE A 9 -11.59 -3.07 -2.88
CA ILE A 9 -11.61 -1.63 -3.17
C ILE A 9 -12.75 -0.94 -2.41
N ALA A 10 -13.96 -1.51 -2.42
CA ALA A 10 -15.11 -0.96 -1.72
C ALA A 10 -14.89 -0.92 -0.20
N LYS A 11 -14.29 -1.98 0.37
CA LYS A 11 -13.90 -2.03 1.77
C LYS A 11 -12.91 -0.92 2.13
N PHE A 12 -11.85 -0.75 1.33
CA PHE A 12 -10.92 0.36 1.54
C PHE A 12 -11.59 1.73 1.44
N ARG A 13 -12.52 1.89 0.49
CA ARG A 13 -13.30 3.13 0.30
C ARG A 13 -14.19 3.47 1.50
N GLU A 14 -14.76 2.46 2.17
CA GLU A 14 -15.52 2.66 3.41
C GLU A 14 -14.64 3.12 4.57
N LYS A 15 -13.46 2.49 4.72
CA LYS A 15 -12.54 2.75 5.84
C LYS A 15 -11.70 4.02 5.67
N LEU A 16 -11.52 4.50 4.43
CA LEU A 16 -10.62 5.62 4.12
C LEU A 16 -11.39 6.80 3.50
N GLN A 17 -11.41 7.91 4.23
CA GLN A 17 -12.03 9.17 3.78
C GLN A 17 -11.00 10.24 3.37
N ASN A 18 -9.76 9.85 3.10
CA ASN A 18 -8.70 10.76 2.65
C ASN A 18 -8.75 10.93 1.11
N PRO A 19 -8.72 12.17 0.56
CA PRO A 19 -8.62 12.43 -0.87
C PRO A 19 -7.55 11.63 -1.62
N ASP A 20 -6.35 11.49 -1.04
CA ASP A 20 -5.27 10.70 -1.68
C ASP A 20 -5.66 9.22 -1.78
N ALA A 21 -6.31 8.69 -0.75
CA ALA A 21 -6.80 7.32 -0.78
C ALA A 21 -7.91 7.14 -1.81
N SER A 22 -8.86 8.09 -1.90
CA SER A 22 -9.93 8.05 -2.90
C SER A 22 -9.38 8.10 -4.33
N ALA A 23 -8.40 8.96 -4.59
CA ALA A 23 -7.75 9.07 -5.89
C ALA A 23 -6.98 7.79 -6.26
N ALA A 24 -6.26 7.20 -5.30
CA ALA A 24 -5.56 5.94 -5.51
C ALA A 24 -6.54 4.78 -5.76
N LEU A 25 -7.64 4.70 -5.01
CA LEU A 25 -8.66 3.66 -5.20
C LEU A 25 -9.36 3.77 -6.56
N ALA A 26 -9.63 4.99 -7.03
CA ALA A 26 -10.17 5.21 -8.37
C ALA A 26 -9.19 4.71 -9.44
N GLU A 27 -7.89 5.00 -9.31
CA GLU A 27 -6.89 4.52 -10.25
C GLU A 27 -6.75 2.99 -10.24
N ILE A 28 -6.82 2.37 -9.06
CA ILE A 28 -6.79 0.91 -8.92
C ILE A 28 -7.99 0.29 -9.63
N GLU A 29 -9.18 0.90 -9.51
CA GLU A 29 -10.38 0.46 -10.22
C GLU A 29 -10.26 0.65 -11.74
N ASP A 30 -9.72 1.78 -12.20
CA ASP A 30 -9.46 2.06 -13.62
C ASP A 30 -8.42 1.09 -14.22
N CYS A 31 -7.48 0.61 -13.39
CA CYS A 31 -6.50 -0.43 -13.74
C CYS A 31 -7.04 -1.85 -13.53
N GLU A 32 -8.36 -2.03 -13.46
CA GLU A 32 -9.04 -3.33 -13.32
C GLU A 32 -8.62 -4.12 -12.07
N GLY A 33 -8.19 -3.43 -11.01
CA GLY A 33 -7.71 -4.03 -9.77
C GLY A 33 -6.23 -4.47 -9.80
N ASN A 34 -5.47 -4.14 -10.84
CA ASN A 34 -4.05 -4.43 -10.91
C ASN A 34 -3.24 -3.37 -10.12
N LEU A 35 -2.68 -3.78 -8.98
CA LEU A 35 -2.02 -2.84 -8.06
C LEU A 35 -0.73 -2.25 -8.62
N GLU A 36 0.07 -3.05 -9.31
CA GLU A 36 1.36 -2.63 -9.86
C GLU A 36 1.17 -1.62 -11.00
N ASP A 37 0.19 -1.85 -11.88
CA ASP A 37 -0.10 -0.91 -12.97
C ASP A 37 -0.68 0.41 -12.43
N ALA A 38 -1.59 0.33 -11.45
CA ALA A 38 -2.09 1.53 -10.77
C ALA A 38 -0.96 2.29 -10.05
N ALA A 39 -0.08 1.57 -9.34
CA ALA A 39 1.06 2.17 -8.64
C ALA A 39 1.99 2.92 -9.59
N MET A 40 2.20 2.39 -10.80
CA MET A 40 2.97 3.07 -11.85
C MET A 40 2.35 4.39 -12.30
N VAL A 41 1.04 4.40 -12.56
CA VAL A 41 0.34 5.65 -12.94
C VAL A 41 0.42 6.67 -11.81
N LEU A 42 0.20 6.24 -10.57
CA LEU A 42 0.27 7.11 -9.40
C LEU A 42 1.70 7.63 -9.15
N ALA A 43 2.73 6.81 -9.38
CA ALA A 43 4.13 7.20 -9.29
C ALA A 43 4.45 8.35 -10.25
N ILE A 44 4.04 8.23 -11.51
CA ILE A 44 4.22 9.26 -12.53
C ILE A 44 3.49 10.55 -12.13
N ARG A 45 2.27 10.46 -11.60
CA ARG A 45 1.48 11.61 -11.12
C ARG A 45 2.18 12.40 -10.00
N VAL A 46 2.95 11.72 -9.14
CA VAL A 46 3.73 12.37 -8.08
C VAL A 46 5.16 12.71 -8.50
N GLY A 47 5.46 12.66 -9.80
CA GLY A 47 6.75 13.06 -10.38
C GLY A 47 7.87 12.03 -10.25
N GLN A 48 7.55 10.78 -9.88
CA GLN A 48 8.51 9.68 -9.89
C GLN A 48 8.62 9.08 -11.29
N GLN A 49 9.82 8.57 -11.62
CA GLN A 49 10.09 7.90 -12.89
C GLN A 49 10.63 6.50 -12.58
N PRO A 50 9.74 5.50 -12.41
CA PRO A 50 10.18 4.12 -12.25
C PRO A 50 10.91 3.64 -13.50
N ASP A 51 12.13 3.13 -13.32
CA ASP A 51 13.01 2.62 -14.37
C ASP A 51 13.12 1.08 -14.37
N ILE A 52 12.42 0.44 -13.44
CA ILE A 52 12.32 -1.02 -13.27
C ILE A 52 10.92 -1.52 -13.58
N ALA A 53 10.77 -2.84 -13.70
CA ALA A 53 9.48 -3.46 -13.98
C ALA A 53 8.44 -3.15 -12.88
N ASN A 54 7.18 -2.98 -13.27
CA ASN A 54 6.07 -2.58 -12.39
C ASN A 54 5.97 -3.46 -11.12
N ALA A 55 6.13 -4.78 -11.29
CA ALA A 55 6.12 -5.75 -10.19
C ALA A 55 7.25 -5.55 -9.17
N GLU A 56 8.45 -5.24 -9.65
CA GLU A 56 9.60 -4.99 -8.78
C GLU A 56 9.47 -3.63 -8.08
N TRP A 57 8.78 -2.68 -8.72
CA TRP A 57 8.66 -1.34 -8.20
C TRP A 57 7.74 -1.26 -6.98
N LEU A 58 6.53 -1.81 -7.06
CA LEU A 58 5.59 -1.79 -5.93
C LEU A 58 6.14 -2.60 -4.75
N ASP A 59 6.73 -3.77 -5.00
CA ASP A 59 7.40 -4.57 -3.97
C ASP A 59 8.53 -3.77 -3.30
N SER A 60 9.38 -3.09 -4.09
CA SER A 60 10.45 -2.25 -3.56
C SER A 60 9.93 -1.08 -2.72
N LEU A 61 8.83 -0.44 -3.14
CA LEU A 61 8.21 0.64 -2.37
C LEU A 61 7.60 0.11 -1.06
N ALA A 62 6.90 -1.02 -1.11
CA ALA A 62 6.35 -1.67 0.08
C ALA A 62 7.47 -2.03 1.06
N LYS A 63 8.57 -2.62 0.58
CA LYS A 63 9.75 -2.94 1.40
C LYS A 63 10.34 -1.73 2.11
N LYS A 64 10.40 -0.56 1.45
CA LYS A 64 10.83 0.70 2.10
C LYS A 64 9.93 1.10 3.28
N CYS A 65 8.64 0.75 3.21
CA CYS A 65 7.65 1.04 4.25
C CYS A 65 7.66 0.04 5.43
N ARG A 66 8.38 -1.10 5.32
CA ARG A 66 8.39 -2.17 6.34
C ARG A 66 8.67 -1.69 7.75
N ALA A 67 9.64 -0.79 7.92
CA ALA A 67 10.02 -0.29 9.25
C ALA A 67 8.88 0.45 9.99
N ILE A 68 7.84 0.87 9.27
CA ILE A 68 6.63 1.46 9.85
C ILE A 68 5.50 0.42 9.89
N ILE A 69 5.21 -0.22 8.76
CA ILE A 69 4.11 -1.20 8.62
C ILE A 69 4.26 -2.35 9.61
N CYS A 70 5.49 -2.85 9.80
CA CYS A 70 5.78 -4.02 10.60
C CYS A 70 6.00 -3.72 12.09
N ARG A 71 5.72 -2.51 12.56
CA ARG A 71 5.62 -2.25 14.00
C ARG A 71 4.38 -2.91 14.56
N GLU A 72 4.44 -3.38 15.79
CA GLU A 72 3.36 -4.16 16.42
C GLU A 72 2.02 -3.42 16.37
N GLU A 73 1.99 -2.12 16.67
CA GLU A 73 0.78 -1.30 16.63
C GLU A 73 0.16 -1.21 15.23
N ASN A 74 0.98 -1.17 14.19
CA ASN A 74 0.52 -1.05 12.81
C ASN A 74 0.12 -2.41 12.23
N ARG A 75 0.80 -3.51 12.59
CA ARG A 75 0.35 -4.86 12.24
C ARG A 75 -1.02 -5.14 12.83
N ASN A 76 -1.21 -4.84 14.13
CA ASN A 76 -2.49 -5.00 14.81
C ASN A 76 -3.59 -4.14 14.17
N ALA A 77 -3.26 -2.90 13.78
CA ALA A 77 -4.19 -2.05 13.04
C ALA A 77 -4.60 -2.67 11.68
N LEU A 78 -3.67 -3.24 10.92
CA LEU A 78 -4.00 -3.93 9.66
C LEU A 78 -4.90 -5.16 9.88
N LEU A 79 -4.63 -5.96 10.91
CA LEU A 79 -5.43 -7.15 11.25
C LEU A 79 -6.84 -6.79 11.72
N THR A 80 -7.03 -5.60 12.29
CA THR A 80 -8.33 -5.07 12.74
C THR A 80 -8.96 -4.09 11.74
N GLU A 81 -8.39 -4.01 10.52
CA GLU A 81 -8.87 -3.17 9.42
C GLU A 81 -8.87 -1.66 9.68
N ASP A 82 -8.07 -1.19 10.64
CA ASP A 82 -7.78 0.24 10.86
C ASP A 82 -6.68 0.72 9.91
N TYR A 83 -6.97 0.69 8.61
CA TYR A 83 -6.05 1.15 7.57
C TYR A 83 -5.70 2.64 7.73
N ALA A 84 -6.64 3.43 8.26
CA ALA A 84 -6.46 4.85 8.47
C ALA A 84 -5.35 5.14 9.50
N ALA A 85 -5.21 4.33 10.56
CA ALA A 85 -4.09 4.45 11.51
C ALA A 85 -2.74 4.25 10.84
N VAL A 86 -2.61 3.22 10.01
CA VAL A 86 -1.36 2.91 9.31
C VAL A 86 -1.02 3.97 8.26
N MET A 87 -2.03 4.49 7.54
CA MET A 87 -1.84 5.62 6.64
C MET A 87 -1.31 6.86 7.38
N ARG A 88 -1.88 7.18 8.54
CA ARG A 88 -1.40 8.29 9.37
C ARG A 88 0.04 8.06 9.82
N ALA A 89 0.39 6.85 10.26
CA ALA A 89 1.75 6.50 10.66
C ALA A 89 2.74 6.70 9.50
N LEU A 90 2.42 6.23 8.29
CA LEU A 90 3.25 6.41 7.10
C LEU A 90 3.36 7.89 6.70
N ALA A 91 2.29 8.67 6.82
CA ALA A 91 2.28 10.10 6.50
C ALA A 91 3.20 10.95 7.41
N THR A 92 3.53 10.47 8.62
CA THR A 92 4.54 11.12 9.47
C THR A 92 5.97 10.95 8.95
N THR A 93 6.16 10.09 7.95
CA THR A 93 7.44 9.82 7.31
C THR A 93 7.49 10.37 5.89
N ARG A 94 8.69 10.55 5.33
CA ARG A 94 8.88 10.90 3.91
C ARG A 94 9.18 9.67 3.03
N ILE A 95 8.84 8.47 3.51
CA ILE A 95 9.21 7.20 2.86
C ILE A 95 8.33 6.94 1.63
N CYS A 96 7.03 7.17 1.77
CA CYS A 96 6.04 6.88 0.74
C CYS A 96 5.16 8.11 0.48
N PRO A 97 5.04 8.58 -0.77
CA PRO A 97 4.09 9.63 -1.10
C PRO A 97 2.66 9.22 -0.72
N PRO A 98 1.83 10.15 -0.19
CA PRO A 98 0.48 9.82 0.28
C PRO A 98 -0.39 9.06 -0.74
N LEU A 99 -0.31 9.46 -2.01
CA LEU A 99 -1.05 8.84 -3.12
C LEU A 99 -0.68 7.37 -3.36
N LEU A 100 0.52 6.95 -2.96
CA LEU A 100 1.02 5.58 -3.13
C LEU A 100 0.81 4.71 -1.88
N VAL A 101 0.31 5.26 -0.78
CA VAL A 101 0.12 4.49 0.45
C VAL A 101 -0.96 3.43 0.26
N THR A 102 -2.08 3.74 -0.39
CA THR A 102 -3.17 2.79 -0.62
C THR A 102 -2.73 1.53 -1.38
N PRO A 103 -2.10 1.61 -2.57
CA PRO A 103 -1.64 0.41 -3.28
C PRO A 103 -0.60 -0.38 -2.46
N VAL A 104 0.24 0.30 -1.68
CA VAL A 104 1.18 -0.39 -0.76
C VAL A 104 0.43 -1.19 0.31
N LEU A 105 -0.58 -0.60 0.97
CA LEU A 105 -1.33 -1.32 2.01
C LEU A 105 -2.11 -2.49 1.43
N MET A 106 -2.77 -2.32 0.28
CA MET A 106 -3.47 -3.41 -0.40
C MET A 106 -2.50 -4.52 -0.81
N TYR A 107 -1.32 -4.17 -1.32
CA TYR A 107 -0.28 -5.13 -1.66
C TYR A 107 0.16 -5.95 -0.44
N VAL A 108 0.45 -5.29 0.69
CA VAL A 108 0.83 -5.98 1.93
C VAL A 108 -0.25 -6.94 2.42
N LEU A 109 -1.52 -6.54 2.36
CA LEU A 109 -2.63 -7.41 2.74
C LEU A 109 -2.73 -8.63 1.82
N GLN A 110 -2.52 -8.47 0.51
CA GLN A 110 -2.52 -9.57 -0.46
C GLN A 110 -1.35 -10.55 -0.24
N GLN A 111 -0.19 -10.06 0.21
CA GLN A 111 0.93 -10.93 0.60
C GLN A 111 0.71 -11.64 1.95
N GLY A 112 -0.20 -11.12 2.77
CA GLY A 112 -0.34 -11.45 4.18
C GLY A 112 0.63 -10.65 5.05
N VAL A 113 0.11 -9.98 6.09
CA VAL A 113 0.89 -9.07 6.95
C VAL A 113 2.06 -9.79 7.61
N ASP A 114 1.83 -11.00 8.12
CA ASP A 114 2.88 -11.79 8.79
C ASP A 114 3.99 -12.19 7.82
N ASN A 115 3.64 -12.74 6.65
CA ASN A 115 4.61 -13.10 5.60
C ASN A 115 5.41 -11.88 5.13
N PHE A 116 4.75 -10.73 4.99
CA PHE A 116 5.41 -9.50 4.57
C PHE A 116 6.44 -9.00 5.58
N CYS A 117 6.19 -9.25 6.88
CA CYS A 117 6.99 -8.75 7.99
C CYS A 117 7.99 -9.77 8.58
N GLU A 118 7.84 -11.06 8.28
CA GLU A 118 8.73 -12.16 8.71
C GLU A 118 10.25 -11.83 8.58
N PRO A 119 10.73 -11.15 7.51
CA PRO A 119 12.14 -10.81 7.40
C PRO A 119 12.68 -9.85 8.48
N LEU A 120 11.81 -9.16 9.21
CA LEU A 120 12.19 -8.32 10.36
C LEU A 120 12.05 -9.07 11.69
N ASP A 121 11.21 -10.09 11.76
CA ASP A 121 11.02 -10.91 12.97
C ASP A 121 12.18 -11.87 13.20
N THR A 122 12.77 -12.35 12.10
CA THR A 122 13.96 -13.21 12.08
C THR A 122 15.25 -12.48 12.47
N VAL A 123 15.20 -11.15 12.60
CA VAL A 123 16.27 -10.35 13.22
C VAL A 123 16.01 -10.29 14.73
N SER A 124 16.13 -11.43 15.40
CA SER A 124 16.11 -11.56 16.86
C SER A 124 17.51 -11.85 17.40
#